data_AF-A0A4Y9RKR0-F1
#
_entry.id   AF-A0A4Y9RKR0-F1
#
_cell.length_a   1.000
_cell.length_b   1.000
_cell.length_c   1.000
_cell.angle_alpha   90.00
_cell.angle_beta   90.00
_cell.angle_gamma   90.00
#
_symmetry.space_group_name_H-M   'P 1'
#
loop_
_entity.id
_entity.type
_entity.pdbx_description
1 polymer ?
#
loop_
_entity_poly.entity_id
_entity_poly.type
_entity_poly.pdbx_seq_one_letter_code
_entity_poly.pdbx_strand_id
1 'polypeptide(L)'
;MGPWLYPALRAYGIPDSDWTAIAHLFIDRLALIIQAAAQKYPVLHVVETRHILTAAAPGTRGPDHDWQNEIHPTRQGYHKLAEKYAAAFASADAPMVMSGAAVAVGERPMIQ
;
A
#
# COMPACT_ATOMS: atom_id res chain seq x y z
N MET A 1 -3.94 -5.90 -17.26
CA MET A 1 -2.75 -6.67 -16.86
C MET A 1 -1.55 -6.06 -17.54
N GLY A 2 -0.60 -5.53 -16.78
CA GLY A 2 0.60 -4.91 -17.33
C GLY A 2 1.84 -5.78 -17.13
N PRO A 3 3.03 -5.16 -17.14
CA PRO A 3 4.26 -5.83 -17.59
C PRO A 3 4.78 -6.90 -16.64
N TRP A 4 4.26 -6.97 -15.42
CA TRP A 4 4.75 -7.87 -14.37
C TRP A 4 4.11 -9.25 -14.44
N LEU A 5 2.78 -9.29 -14.47
CA LEU A 5 2.03 -10.55 -14.43
C LEU A 5 1.73 -11.09 -15.85
N TYR A 6 1.54 -10.19 -16.82
CA TYR A 6 1.17 -10.56 -18.19
C TYR A 6 2.14 -11.54 -18.87
N PRO A 7 3.49 -11.35 -18.81
CA PRO A 7 4.40 -12.30 -19.46
C PRO A 7 4.29 -13.72 -18.90
N ALA A 8 4.10 -13.86 -17.58
CA ALA A 8 3.95 -15.16 -16.93
C ALA A 8 2.63 -15.83 -17.33
N LEU A 9 1.51 -15.11 -17.27
CA LEU A 9 0.20 -15.64 -17.67
C LEU A 9 0.23 -16.17 -19.12
N ARG A 10 0.91 -15.46 -20.02
CA ARG A 10 1.12 -15.88 -21.41
C ARG A 10 2.03 -17.10 -21.52
N ALA A 11 3.17 -17.11 -20.81
CA ALA A 11 4.13 -18.21 -20.86
C ALA A 11 3.53 -19.55 -20.37
N TYR A 12 2.63 -19.49 -19.38
CA TYR A 12 1.94 -20.66 -18.85
C TYR A 12 0.61 -20.97 -19.54
N GLY A 13 0.24 -20.24 -20.59
CA GLY A 13 -0.99 -20.51 -21.36
C GLY A 13 -2.28 -20.34 -20.55
N ILE A 14 -2.28 -19.43 -19.57
CA ILE A 14 -3.43 -19.21 -18.70
C ILE A 14 -4.56 -18.52 -19.48
N PRO A 15 -5.81 -19.01 -19.41
CA PRO A 15 -6.96 -18.35 -20.04
C PRO A 15 -7.19 -16.92 -19.52
N ASP A 16 -7.50 -15.99 -20.42
CA ASP A 16 -7.73 -14.57 -20.09
C ASP A 16 -8.83 -14.36 -19.03
N SER A 17 -9.83 -15.27 -18.98
CA SER A 17 -10.89 -15.27 -17.97
C SER A 17 -10.38 -15.41 -16.54
N ASP A 18 -9.20 -16.02 -16.36
CA ASP A 18 -8.67 -16.38 -15.04
C ASP A 18 -7.67 -15.34 -14.53
N TRP A 19 -7.22 -14.41 -15.39
CA TRP A 19 -6.13 -13.49 -15.09
C TRP A 19 -6.44 -12.60 -13.88
N THR A 20 -7.67 -12.09 -13.79
CA THR A 20 -8.09 -11.25 -12.65
C THR A 20 -8.12 -12.04 -11.35
N ALA A 21 -8.65 -13.26 -11.38
CA ALA A 21 -8.70 -14.13 -10.21
C ALA A 21 -7.30 -14.49 -9.71
N ILE A 22 -6.37 -14.75 -10.63
CA ILE A 22 -4.96 -15.01 -10.31
C ILE A 22 -4.27 -13.77 -9.74
N ALA A 23 -4.51 -12.59 -10.31
CA ALA A 23 -3.97 -11.34 -9.77
C ALA A 23 -4.44 -11.11 -8.32
N HIS A 24 -5.73 -11.31 -8.03
CA HIS A 24 -6.26 -11.24 -6.67
C HIS A 24 -5.60 -12.26 -5.75
N LEU A 25 -5.44 -13.52 -6.19
CA LEU A 25 -4.80 -14.56 -5.40
C LEU A 25 -3.37 -14.18 -4.99
N PHE A 26 -2.59 -13.58 -5.90
CA PHE A 26 -1.23 -13.13 -5.59
C PHE A 26 -1.21 -12.00 -4.55
N ILE A 27 -2.07 -11.00 -4.73
CA ILE A 27 -2.18 -9.87 -3.80
C ILE A 27 -2.67 -10.34 -2.43
N ASP A 28 -3.63 -11.26 -2.38
CA ASP A 28 -4.17 -11.80 -1.13
C ASP A 28 -3.12 -12.63 -0.39
N ARG A 29 -2.34 -13.44 -1.10
CA ARG A 29 -1.24 -14.20 -0.50
C ARG A 29 -0.15 -13.28 0.04
N LEU A 30 0.18 -12.20 -0.67
CA LEU A 30 1.12 -11.20 -0.19
C LEU A 30 0.61 -10.51 1.09
N ALA A 31 -0.68 -10.15 1.11
CA ALA A 31 -1.28 -9.53 2.28
C ALA A 31 -1.22 -10.45 3.52
N LEU A 32 -1.48 -11.75 3.36
CA LEU A 32 -1.32 -12.72 4.45
C LEU A 32 0.10 -12.76 5.02
N ILE A 33 1.13 -12.69 4.15
CA ILE A 33 2.53 -12.67 4.58
C ILE A 33 2.82 -11.39 5.39
N ILE A 34 2.34 -10.23 4.92
CA ILE A 34 2.52 -8.94 5.58
C ILE A 34 1.78 -8.91 6.94
N GLN A 35 0.55 -9.43 6.99
CA GLN A 35 -0.23 -9.52 8.22
C GLN A 35 0.43 -10.45 9.25
N ALA A 36 0.97 -11.60 8.81
CA ALA A 36 1.73 -12.48 9.69
C ALA A 36 2.97 -11.79 10.27
N ALA A 37 3.65 -10.94 9.50
CA ALA A 37 4.76 -10.14 9.99
C ALA A 37 4.29 -9.13 11.06
N ALA A 38 3.16 -8.46 10.85
CA ALA A 38 2.61 -7.51 11.82
C ALA A 38 2.21 -8.17 13.15
N GLN A 39 1.70 -9.41 13.10
CA GLN A 39 1.42 -10.20 14.31
C GLN A 39 2.71 -10.53 15.09
N LYS A 40 3.85 -10.68 14.40
CA LYS A 40 5.14 -10.98 15.02
C LYS A 40 5.83 -9.74 15.57
N TYR A 41 5.65 -8.57 14.95
CA TYR A 41 6.36 -7.34 15.29
C TYR A 41 5.39 -6.24 15.73
N PRO A 42 5.25 -5.95 17.04
CA PRO A 42 4.26 -5.00 17.55
C PRO A 42 4.40 -3.56 17.03
N VAL A 43 5.59 -3.17 16.56
CA VAL A 43 5.87 -1.86 15.96
C VAL A 43 5.47 -1.76 14.49
N LEU A 44 5.14 -2.89 13.85
CA LEU A 44 4.69 -2.95 12.47
C LEU A 44 3.17 -2.86 12.43
N HIS A 45 2.67 -1.71 11.97
CA HIS A 45 1.25 -1.49 11.74
C HIS A 45 0.92 -1.69 10.27
N VAL A 46 -0.12 -2.47 9.98
CA VAL A 46 -0.59 -2.72 8.61
C VAL A 46 -1.96 -2.08 8.43
N VAL A 47 -2.06 -1.17 7.46
CA VAL A 47 -3.32 -0.60 7.03
C VAL A 47 -3.83 -1.42 5.85
N GLU A 48 -4.96 -2.10 6.04
CA GLU A 48 -5.59 -2.89 4.98
C GLU A 48 -6.24 -1.98 3.94
N THR A 49 -5.66 -1.93 2.74
CA THR A 49 -6.13 -1.08 1.64
C THR A 49 -6.70 -1.84 0.45
N ARG A 50 -6.69 -3.18 0.47
CA ARG A 50 -7.31 -3.98 -0.59
C ARG A 50 -8.82 -3.73 -0.61
N HIS A 51 -9.41 -3.88 -1.79
CA HIS A 51 -10.85 -3.73 -2.04
C HIS A 51 -11.44 -2.33 -1.76
N ILE A 52 -10.60 -1.32 -1.47
CA ILE A 52 -11.04 0.09 -1.34
C ILE A 52 -11.30 0.72 -2.71
N LEU A 53 -10.44 0.41 -3.68
CA LEU A 53 -10.54 0.96 -5.02
C LEU A 53 -11.44 0.10 -5.90
N THR A 54 -12.33 0.74 -6.64
CA THR A 54 -13.08 0.15 -7.74
C THR A 54 -12.14 -0.11 -8.89
N ALA A 55 -12.01 -1.37 -9.29
CA ALA A 55 -11.14 -1.80 -10.38
C ALA A 55 -11.56 -1.19 -11.73
N ALA A 56 -10.60 -0.98 -12.62
CA ALA A 56 -10.89 -0.70 -14.02
C ALA A 56 -11.54 -1.91 -14.70
N ALA A 57 -12.43 -1.65 -15.66
CA ALA A 57 -13.03 -2.68 -16.48
C ALA A 57 -11.96 -3.43 -17.32
N PRO A 58 -12.14 -4.73 -17.58
CA PRO A 58 -11.23 -5.49 -18.43
C PRO A 58 -11.07 -4.86 -19.82
N GLY A 59 -9.83 -4.78 -20.30
CA GLY A 59 -9.52 -4.27 -21.65
C GLY A 59 -9.42 -2.75 -21.76
N THR A 60 -9.71 -1.99 -20.70
CA THR A 60 -9.59 -0.53 -20.72
C THR A 60 -8.13 -0.08 -20.89
N ARG A 61 -7.91 0.91 -21.78
CA ARG A 61 -6.58 1.43 -22.14
C ARG A 61 -6.28 2.82 -21.57
N GLY A 62 -7.23 3.41 -20.86
CA GLY A 62 -7.13 4.74 -20.25
C GLY A 62 -7.64 4.74 -18.82
N PRO A 63 -7.84 5.92 -18.22
CA PRO A 63 -8.39 6.04 -16.89
C PRO A 63 -9.80 5.44 -16.81
N ASP A 64 -10.05 4.67 -15.77
CA ASP A 64 -11.36 4.09 -15.50
C ASP A 64 -11.55 3.85 -14.00
N HIS A 65 -12.73 4.19 -13.50
CA HIS A 65 -13.06 4.20 -12.08
C HIS A 65 -11.96 4.87 -11.23
N ASP A 66 -11.36 4.14 -10.30
CA ASP A 66 -10.34 4.67 -9.39
C ASP A 66 -8.91 4.55 -9.94
N TRP A 67 -8.71 4.13 -11.19
CA TRP A 67 -7.40 3.85 -11.78
C TRP A 67 -7.08 4.73 -12.98
N GLN A 68 -5.93 5.39 -12.96
CA GLN A 68 -5.39 6.17 -14.08
C GLN A 68 -4.78 5.25 -15.15
N ASN A 69 -4.16 4.17 -14.69
CA ASN A 69 -3.58 3.10 -15.50
C ASN A 69 -3.53 1.82 -14.64
N GLU A 70 -2.76 0.81 -15.06
CA GLU A 70 -2.68 -0.50 -14.40
C GLU A 70 -2.23 -0.44 -12.91
N ILE A 71 -1.41 0.54 -12.51
CA ILE A 71 -0.83 0.57 -11.15
C ILE A 71 -1.05 1.89 -10.40
N HIS A 72 -1.42 2.97 -11.10
CA HIS A 72 -1.62 4.28 -10.50
C HIS A 72 -3.11 4.55 -10.32
N PRO A 73 -3.59 4.81 -9.10
CA PRO A 73 -4.93 5.34 -8.88
C PRO A 73 -5.11 6.72 -9.52
N THR A 74 -6.37 7.09 -9.79
CA THR A 74 -6.74 8.48 -10.10
C THR A 74 -6.64 9.34 -8.84
N ARG A 75 -6.81 10.67 -8.98
CA ARG A 75 -6.92 11.58 -7.82
C ARG A 75 -8.03 11.13 -6.85
N GLN A 76 -9.16 10.66 -7.36
CA GLN A 76 -10.25 10.15 -6.54
C GLN A 76 -9.87 8.84 -5.85
N GLY A 77 -9.20 7.92 -6.55
CA GLY A 77 -8.68 6.69 -5.95
C GLY A 77 -7.71 6.97 -4.80
N TYR A 78 -6.75 7.89 -5.01
CA TYR A 78 -5.85 8.31 -3.94
C TYR A 78 -6.58 8.93 -2.74
N HIS A 79 -7.66 9.68 -2.97
CA HIS A 79 -8.47 10.22 -1.87
C HIS A 79 -9.07 9.12 -1.00
N LYS A 80 -9.65 8.08 -1.61
CA LYS A 80 -10.21 6.92 -0.87
C LYS A 80 -9.14 6.20 -0.02
N LEU A 81 -7.94 6.03 -0.59
CA LEU A 81 -6.82 5.45 0.17
C LEU A 81 -6.39 6.36 1.32
N ALA A 82 -6.30 7.67 1.09
CA ALA A 82 -5.90 8.64 2.11
C ALA A 82 -6.88 8.67 3.31
N GLU A 83 -8.19 8.59 3.06
CA GLU A 83 -9.20 8.48 4.11
C GLU A 83 -8.96 7.25 5.01
N LYS A 84 -8.63 6.10 4.41
CA LYS A 84 -8.32 4.87 5.17
C LYS A 84 -7.09 5.05 6.06
N TYR A 85 -6.03 5.65 5.53
CA TYR A 85 -4.81 5.92 6.29
C TYR A 85 -5.07 6.93 7.42
N ALA A 86 -5.80 8.01 7.15
CA ALA A 86 -6.12 9.02 8.16
C ALA A 86 -6.91 8.41 9.33
N ALA A 87 -7.91 7.57 9.03
CA ALA A 87 -8.65 6.84 10.04
C ALA A 87 -7.76 5.89 10.86
N ALA A 88 -6.84 5.17 10.21
CA ALA A 88 -5.90 4.28 10.89
C ALA A 88 -4.98 5.05 11.86
N PHE A 89 -4.42 6.18 11.43
CA PHE A 89 -3.58 7.03 12.28
C PHE A 89 -4.35 7.66 13.44
N ALA A 90 -5.61 8.06 13.23
CA ALA A 90 -6.46 8.60 14.29
C ALA A 90 -6.87 7.54 15.33
N SER A 91 -7.04 6.28 14.90
CA SER A 91 -7.43 5.16 15.79
C SER A 91 -6.27 4.55 16.56
N ALA A 92 -5.03 4.83 16.15
CA ALA A 92 -3.85 4.47 16.90
C ALA A 92 -3.68 5.46 18.06
N ASP A 93 -4.43 5.27 19.16
CA ASP A 93 -4.23 6.00 20.41
C ASP A 93 -2.80 5.76 20.95
N ALA A 94 -1.84 6.63 20.61
CA ALA A 94 -0.74 7.06 21.47
C ALA A 94 0.19 8.06 20.73
N PRO A 95 0.73 9.06 21.45
CA PRO A 95 1.71 9.99 20.88
C PRO A 95 2.90 9.18 20.39
N MET A 96 3.31 9.45 19.16
CA MET A 96 4.68 9.19 18.77
C MET A 96 5.56 10.12 19.61
N VAL A 97 5.91 9.69 20.84
CA VAL A 97 7.07 10.24 21.54
C VAL A 97 8.23 9.85 20.66
N MET A 98 8.55 10.75 19.73
CA MET A 98 9.90 10.91 19.25
C MET A 98 10.73 11.03 20.52
N SER A 99 11.33 9.93 20.97
CA SER A 99 12.44 9.97 21.91
C SER A 99 13.63 10.57 21.14
N GLY A 100 13.48 11.84 20.75
CA GLY A 100 14.59 12.72 20.60
C GLY A 100 15.11 12.89 22.01
N ALA A 101 16.11 12.07 22.36
CA ALA A 101 17.11 12.55 23.28
C ALA A 101 17.51 13.92 22.74
N ALA A 102 17.06 14.98 23.41
CA ALA A 102 17.59 16.30 23.19
C ALA A 102 19.09 16.15 23.47
N VAL A 103 19.88 16.07 22.40
CA VAL A 103 21.31 16.28 22.50
C VAL A 103 21.41 17.71 23.01
N ALA A 104 21.68 17.84 24.30
CA ALA A 104 22.00 19.12 24.90
C ALA A 104 23.11 19.72 24.03
N VAL A 105 22.78 20.83 23.37
CA VAL A 105 23.79 21.68 22.76
C VAL A 105 24.60 22.21 23.94
N GLY A 106 25.70 21.53 24.23
CA GLY A 106 26.68 22.00 25.19
C GLY A 106 27.10 23.40 24.76
N GLU A 107 26.93 24.36 25.66
CA GLU A 107 27.43 25.72 25.44
C GLU A 107 28.93 25.63 25.13
N ARG A 108 29.33 26.21 24.00
CA ARG A 108 30.74 26.39 23.66
C ARG A 108 31.35 27.29 24.72
N PRO A 109 32.53 26.97 25.29
CA PRO A 109 33.18 27.88 26.22
C PRO A 109 33.54 29.17 25.49
N MET A 110 33.15 30.32 26.06
CA MET A 110 33.68 31.61 25.65
C MET A 110 35.18 31.62 25.95
N ILE A 111 35.98 31.69 24.89
CA ILE A 111 37.36 32.16 24.99
C ILE A 111 37.27 33.68 24.92
N GLN A 112 37.31 34.33 26.09
CA GLN A 112 38.18 35.46 26.44
C GLN A 112 37.93 35.89 27.89
#